data_AF-A0A352FR28-F1
#
_entry.id   AF-A0A352FR28-F1
#
_cell.length_a   1.000
_cell.length_b   1.000
_cell.length_c   1.000
_cell.angle_alpha   90.00
_cell.angle_beta   90.00
_cell.angle_gamma   90.00
#
_symmetry.space_group_name_H-M   'P 1'
#
loop_
_entity.id
_entity.type
_entity.pdbx_description
1 polymer ?
#
loop_
_entity_poly.entity_id
_entity_poly.type
_entity_poly.pdbx_seq_one_letter_code
_entity_poly.pdbx_strand_id
1 'polypeptide(L)' 'MSVKITSEEDNAVFQIYLPGEEKALHGAGDGDDATNWSGELPADAEYVIVVGGTRGNATYKLKVSIE' A
#
# COMPACT_ATOMS: atom_id res chain seq x y z
N MET A 1 -11.13 1.45 -4.73
CA MET A 1 -9.75 1.14 -5.16
C MET A 1 -9.30 -0.18 -4.55
N SER A 2 -8.45 -0.94 -5.25
CA SER A 2 -7.73 -2.10 -4.70
C SER A 2 -6.25 -2.06 -5.04
N VAL A 3 -5.41 -2.52 -4.10
CA VAL A 3 -3.96 -2.59 -4.21
C VAL A 3 -3.49 -3.95 -3.74
N LYS A 4 -2.68 -4.64 -4.54
CA LYS A 4 -2.07 -5.90 -4.17
C LYS A 4 -0.60 -5.90 -4.55
N ILE A 5 0.25 -6.27 -3.60
CA ILE A 5 1.68 -6.48 -3.82
C ILE A 5 2.02 -7.97 -3.65
N THR A 6 2.94 -8.45 -4.48
CA THR A 6 3.53 -9.78 -4.35
C THR A 6 5.03 -9.67 -4.54
N SER A 7 5.81 -10.42 -3.78
CA SER A 7 7.27 -10.51 -3.88
C SER A 7 7.71 -11.96 -3.83
N GLU A 8 8.80 -12.31 -4.51
CA GLU A 8 9.30 -13.70 -4.50
C GLU A 8 9.77 -14.16 -3.12
N GLU A 9 10.25 -13.23 -2.28
CA GLU A 9 10.74 -13.51 -0.93
C GLU A 9 9.74 -13.15 0.18
N ASP A 10 8.47 -12.87 -0.16
CA ASP A 10 7.43 -12.43 0.80
C ASP A 10 7.90 -11.29 1.74
N ASN A 11 8.66 -10.34 1.17
CA ASN A 11 9.33 -9.27 1.92
C ASN A 11 8.93 -7.86 1.46
N ALA A 12 7.83 -7.70 0.72
CA ALA A 12 7.32 -6.41 0.26
C ALA A 12 5.93 -6.13 0.81
N VAL A 13 5.77 -4.96 1.43
CA VAL A 13 4.50 -4.44 1.98
C VAL A 13 4.28 -3.02 1.47
N PHE A 14 3.09 -2.48 1.68
CA PHE A 14 2.81 -1.08 1.37
C PHE A 14 2.00 -0.37 2.44
N GLN A 15 2.06 0.95 2.39
CA GLN A 15 1.14 1.86 3.04
C GLN A 15 0.43 2.73 2.01
N ILE A 16 -0.76 3.24 2.35
CA ILE A 16 -1.53 4.14 1.48
C ILE A 16 -1.89 5.40 2.24
N TYR A 17 -1.51 6.57 1.72
CA TYR A 17 -1.80 7.87 2.32
C TYR A 17 -2.62 8.75 1.39
N LEU A 18 -3.37 9.66 2.00
CA LEU A 18 -3.88 10.86 1.35
C LEU A 18 -2.75 11.88 1.15
N PRO A 19 -2.89 12.85 0.23
CA PRO A 19 -1.80 13.77 -0.08
C PRO A 19 -1.54 14.71 1.09
N GLY A 20 -0.31 14.69 1.61
CA GLY A 20 0.11 15.51 2.75
C GLY A 20 -0.37 15.04 4.12
N GLU A 21 -1.05 13.89 4.20
CA GLU A 21 -1.48 13.29 5.46
C GLU A 21 -0.37 12.46 6.09
N GLU A 22 -0.20 12.59 7.41
CA GLU A 22 0.70 11.73 8.19
C GLU A 22 0.09 10.34 8.45
N LYS A 23 -1.24 10.23 8.36
CA LYS A 23 -1.96 9.02 8.68
C LYS A 23 -2.38 8.27 7.42
N ALA A 24 -2.03 6.99 7.38
CA ALA A 24 -2.43 6.10 6.30
C ALA A 24 -3.92 5.71 6.38
N LEU A 25 -4.43 5.20 5.26
CA LEU A 25 -5.73 4.53 5.21
C LEU A 25 -5.73 3.31 6.12
N HIS A 26 -6.88 3.06 6.73
CA HIS A 26 -7.08 1.93 7.64
C HIS A 26 -6.78 0.60 6.93
N GLY A 27 -5.97 -0.26 7.56
CA GLY A 27 -5.54 -1.55 7.02
C GLY A 27 -4.41 -1.45 5.98
N ALA A 28 -3.83 -0.26 5.80
CA ALA A 28 -2.63 -0.02 5.00
C ALA A 28 -1.75 1.04 5.67
N GLY A 29 -1.63 0.99 6.99
CA GLY A 29 -0.77 1.88 7.77
C GLY A 29 0.46 1.22 8.34
N ASP A 30 1.22 1.99 9.11
CA ASP A 30 2.41 1.50 9.79
C ASP A 30 2.05 0.37 10.76
N GLY A 31 2.71 -0.77 10.61
CA GLY A 31 2.47 -1.98 11.40
C GLY A 31 1.38 -2.91 10.85
N ASP A 32 0.66 -2.51 9.80
CA ASP A 32 -0.32 -3.41 9.15
C ASP A 32 0.35 -4.43 8.22
N ASP A 33 1.59 -4.18 7.79
CA ASP A 33 2.35 -5.01 6.84
C ASP A 33 1.48 -5.42 5.63
N ALA A 34 0.72 -4.46 5.10
CA ALA A 34 -0.32 -4.73 4.12
C ALA A 34 0.28 -5.26 2.81
N THR A 35 -0.22 -6.43 2.39
CA THR A 35 0.08 -7.03 1.09
C THR A 35 -1.12 -6.98 0.13
N ASN A 36 -2.31 -6.72 0.67
CA ASN A 36 -3.54 -6.57 -0.08
C ASN A 36 -4.46 -5.59 0.65
N TRP A 37 -4.99 -4.62 -0.09
CA TRP A 37 -5.92 -3.62 0.43
C TRP A 37 -7.03 -3.39 -0.59
N SER A 38 -8.25 -3.20 -0.09
CA SER A 38 -9.38 -2.79 -0.91
C SER A 38 -10.33 -1.96 -0.06
N GLY A 39 -10.79 -0.84 -0.60
CA GLY A 39 -11.69 0.05 0.10
C GLY A 39 -12.20 1.17 -0.78
N GLU A 40 -13.23 1.84 -0.26
CA GLU A 40 -13.70 3.11 -0.81
C GLU A 40 -12.67 4.20 -0.50
N LEU A 41 -12.43 5.07 -1.48
CA LEU A 41 -11.54 6.21 -1.31
C LEU A 41 -12.33 7.30 -0.56
N PRO A 42 -11.82 7.80 0.59
CA PRO A 42 -12.56 8.75 1.41
C PRO A 42 -12.70 10.15 0.77
N ALA A 43 -11.91 10.45 -0.25
CA ALA A 43 -11.94 11.71 -0.97
C ALA A 43 -11.48 11.56 -2.43
N ASP A 44 -11.92 12.49 -3.28
CA ASP A 44 -11.33 12.71 -4.60
C ASP A 44 -10.03 13.51 -4.43
N ALA A 45 -8.90 12.80 -4.42
CA ALA A 45 -7.59 13.34 -4.08
C ALA A 45 -6.45 12.48 -4.67
N GLU A 46 -5.23 13.00 -4.66
CA GLU A 46 -4.02 12.26 -5.06
C GLU A 46 -3.55 11.33 -3.94
N TYR A 47 -3.63 10.02 -4.14
CA TYR A 47 -3.16 9.05 -3.14
C TYR A 47 -1.69 8.69 -3.36
N VAL A 48 -0.97 8.47 -2.26
CA VAL A 48 0.43 8.02 -2.28
C VAL A 48 0.50 6.60 -1.76
N ILE A 49 1.04 5.68 -2.57
CA ILE A 49 1.35 4.31 -2.16
C ILE A 49 2.85 4.23 -1.89
N VAL A 50 3.22 4.01 -0.64
CA VAL A 50 4.62 3.82 -0.24
C VAL A 50 4.89 2.33 -0.17
N VAL A 51 5.90 1.85 -0.89
CA VAL A 51 6.31 0.43 -0.86
C VAL A 51 7.56 0.30 0.01
N GLY A 52 7.51 -0.62 0.96
CA GLY A 52 8.61 -0.91 1.88
C GLY A 52 9.00 -2.38 1.85
N GLY A 53 10.31 -2.64 1.97
CA GLY A 53 10.82 -3.99 2.23
C GLY A 53 10.80 -4.29 3.73
N THR A 54 10.26 -5.43 4.15
CA THR A 54 10.31 -5.86 5.57
C THR A 54 11.67 -6.46 5.94
N ARG A 55 12.43 -6.93 4.95
CA ARG A 55 13.79 -7.50 5.12
C ARG A 55 14.61 -7.31 3.84
N GLY A 56 15.74 -6.61 3.94
CA GLY A 56 16.68 -6.44 2.83
C GLY A 56 16.06 -5.75 1.61
N ASN A 57 16.59 -6.05 0.42
CA ASN A 57 16.03 -5.56 -0.83
C ASN A 57 14.80 -6.40 -1.21
N ALA A 58 13.77 -5.75 -1.76
CA ALA A 58 12.56 -6.42 -2.22
C ALA A 58 12.35 -6.23 -3.73
N THR A 59 12.23 -7.34 -4.45
CA THR A 59 11.73 -7.36 -5.83
C THR A 59 10.24 -7.70 -5.79
N TYR A 60 9.40 -6.85 -6.37
CA TYR A 60 7.95 -6.97 -6.23
C TYR A 60 7.19 -6.67 -7.53
N LYS A 61 5.94 -7.11 -7.55
CA LYS A 61 4.90 -6.70 -8.50
C LYS A 61 3.79 -6.03 -7.71
N LEU A 62 3.42 -4.82 -8.12
CA LEU A 62 2.31 -4.06 -7.54
C LEU A 62 1.19 -3.95 -8.58
N LYS A 63 -0.02 -4.37 -8.21
CA LYS A 63 -1.23 -4.18 -9.01
C LYS A 63 -2.14 -3.18 -8.30
N VAL A 64 -2.52 -2.13 -9.01
CA VAL A 64 -3.45 -1.11 -8.55
C VAL A 64 -4.65 -1.08 -9.49
N SER A 65 -5.87 -1.05 -8.95
CA SER A 65 -7.12 -0.92 -9.72
C SER A 65 -7.99 0.16 -9.09
N ILE A 66 -8.49 1.09 -9.89
CA ILE A 66 -9.41 2.16 -9.50
C ILE A 66 -10.68 1.96 -10.33
N GLU A 67 -11.83 2.02 -9.67
CA GLU A 67 -13.17 1.81 -10.23
C GLU A 67 -14.04 3.01 -9.88
#